data_AF-A0A183GWD3-F1
#
_entry.id   AF-A0A183GWD3-F1
#
_cell.length_a   1.000
_cell.length_b   1.000
_cell.length_c   1.000
_cell.angle_alpha   90.00
_cell.angle_beta   90.00
_cell.angle_gamma   90.00
#
_symmetry.space_group_name_H-M   'P 1'
#
loop_
_entity.id
_entity.type
_entity.pdbx_description
1 polymer ?
#
loop_
_entity_poly.entity_id
_entity_poly.type
_entity_poly.pdbx_seq_one_letter_code
_entity_poly.pdbx_strand_id
1 'polypeptide(L)' 'LCLLKKGGLFFLAVPRGVDMVLFNAHRFYGRMRLAMIMAGFEWITTYRGTIPHGIFPKMGDFENPGMHLQDLYLLRKL' A
#
# COMPACT_ATOMS: atom_id res chain seq x y z
N LEU A 1 9.07 -18.06 3.46
CA LEU A 1 7.80 -18.82 3.60
C LEU A 1 6.68 -17.80 3.83
N CYS A 2 5.58 -17.82 3.07
CA CYS A 2 4.42 -16.94 3.32
C CYS A 2 3.43 -17.66 4.23
N LEU A 3 2.98 -17.02 5.31
CA LEU A 3 2.03 -17.60 6.26
C LEU A 3 0.59 -17.64 5.72
N LEU A 4 0.26 -16.76 4.77
CA LEU A 4 -1.07 -16.66 4.21
C LEU A 4 -1.29 -17.73 3.14
N LYS A 5 -2.39 -18.49 3.28
CA LYS A 5 -2.79 -19.50 2.29
C LYS A 5 -3.20 -18.82 0.97
N LYS A 6 -3.05 -19.53 -0.15
CA LYS A 6 -3.55 -19.10 -1.47
C LYS A 6 -5.04 -18.74 -1.39
N GLY A 7 -5.43 -17.62 -2.00
CA GLY A 7 -6.77 -17.05 -1.92
C GLY A 7 -7.05 -16.25 -0.64
N GLY A 8 -6.18 -16.31 0.37
CA GLY A 8 -6.32 -15.52 1.60
C GLY A 8 -6.21 -14.02 1.34
N LEU A 9 -6.93 -13.24 2.15
CA LEU A 9 -6.93 -11.78 2.08
C LEU A 9 -5.88 -11.18 3.01
N PHE A 10 -5.17 -10.19 2.52
CA PHE A 10 -4.17 -9.43 3.26
C PHE A 10 -4.54 -7.95 3.23
N PHE A 11 -4.84 -7.41 4.41
CA PHE A 11 -5.13 -6.00 4.63
C PHE A 11 -3.84 -5.30 5.08
N LEU A 12 -3.31 -4.43 4.21
CA LEU A 12 -2.05 -3.74 4.44
C LEU A 12 -2.29 -2.23 4.51
N ALA A 13 -2.12 -1.63 5.70
CA ALA A 13 -2.16 -0.18 5.87
C ALA A 13 -0.74 0.36 6.02
N VAL A 14 -0.30 1.21 5.09
CA VAL A 14 1.04 1.82 5.15
C VAL A 14 1.03 3.28 4.69
N PRO A 15 1.95 4.13 5.20
CA PRO A 15 2.12 5.48 4.69
C PRO A 15 2.53 5.46 3.21
N ARG A 16 1.79 6.21 2.39
CA ARG A 16 2.06 6.37 0.96
C ARG A 16 2.87 7.64 0.72
N GLY A 17 3.87 7.58 -0.15
CA GLY A 17 4.67 8.75 -0.52
C GLY A 17 5.84 8.38 -1.42
N VAL A 18 6.83 9.26 -1.53
CA VAL A 18 8.11 8.89 -2.16
C VAL A 18 8.80 7.84 -1.29
N ASP A 19 9.45 6.86 -1.91
CA ASP A 19 10.16 5.79 -1.21
C ASP A 19 11.25 6.38 -0.30
N MET A 20 10.98 6.46 1.00
CA MET A 20 11.92 7.04 1.97
C MET A 20 11.78 6.41 3.35
N VAL A 21 12.82 6.62 4.16
CA VAL A 21 12.83 6.32 5.59
C VAL A 21 12.97 7.65 6.31
N LEU A 22 12.04 7.97 7.19
CA LEU A 22 12.06 9.20 7.97
C LEU A 22 12.39 8.84 9.43
N PHE A 23 13.35 9.54 10.03
CA PHE A 23 13.76 9.31 11.42
C PHE A 23 12.55 9.46 12.37
N ASN A 24 12.36 8.52 13.29
CA ASN A 24 11.20 8.42 14.21
C ASN A 24 9.82 8.29 13.56
N ALA A 25 9.73 8.08 12.24
CA ALA A 25 8.48 7.76 11.55
C ALA A 25 8.56 6.40 10.86
N HIS A 26 7.39 5.81 10.58
CA HIS A 26 7.31 4.60 9.76
C HIS A 26 7.83 4.86 8.34
N ARG A 27 8.26 3.80 7.64
CA ARG A 27 8.70 3.89 6.24
C ARG A 27 7.56 4.39 5.36
N PHE A 28 7.88 5.27 4.41
CA PHE A 28 6.95 5.62 3.34
C PHE A 28 7.11 4.62 2.19
N TYR A 29 5.98 4.14 1.71
CA TYR A 29 5.91 3.17 0.62
C TYR A 29 5.52 3.92 -0.64
N GLY A 30 6.53 4.13 -1.48
CA GLY A 30 6.38 4.61 -2.83
C GLY A 30 6.25 3.48 -3.83
N ARG A 31 6.30 3.83 -5.11
CA ARG A 31 6.04 2.91 -6.22
C ARG A 31 6.93 1.67 -6.14
N MET A 32 8.20 1.82 -5.79
CA MET A 32 9.14 0.69 -5.80
C MET A 32 8.91 -0.21 -4.60
N ARG A 33 8.88 0.34 -3.38
CA ARG A 33 8.74 -0.49 -2.17
C ARG A 33 7.36 -1.11 -2.06
N LEU A 34 6.32 -0.41 -2.50
CA LEU A 34 4.96 -0.94 -2.52
C LEU A 34 4.83 -2.12 -3.49
N ALA A 35 5.37 -1.99 -4.71
CA ALA A 35 5.38 -3.08 -5.68
C ALA A 35 6.13 -4.33 -5.15
N MET A 36 7.24 -4.13 -4.44
CA MET A 36 7.99 -5.22 -3.82
C MET A 36 7.18 -5.96 -2.75
N ILE A 37 6.37 -5.27 -1.94
CA ILE A 37 5.48 -5.91 -0.96
C ILE A 37 4.32 -6.64 -1.64
N MET A 38 3.78 -6.05 -2.71
CA MET A 38 2.66 -6.64 -3.45
C MET A 38 3.07 -7.85 -4.31
N ALA A 39 4.38 -8.11 -4.46
CA ALA A 39 4.86 -9.25 -5.21
C ALA A 39 4.30 -10.58 -4.68
N GLY A 40 3.69 -11.37 -5.57
CA GLY A 40 3.04 -12.64 -5.20
C GLY A 40 1.62 -12.48 -4.64
N PHE A 41 1.05 -11.29 -4.75
CA PHE A 41 -0.34 -10.98 -4.44
C PHE A 41 -1.02 -10.30 -5.63
N GLU A 42 -2.34 -10.43 -5.69
CA GLU A 42 -3.21 -9.66 -6.54
C GLU A 42 -3.75 -8.45 -5.78
N TRP A 43 -3.72 -7.29 -6.42
CA TRP A 43 -4.25 -6.07 -5.84
C TRP A 43 -5.74 -5.95 -6.14
N ILE A 44 -6.58 -6.13 -5.12
CA ILE A 44 -8.04 -6.10 -5.27
C ILE A 44 -8.55 -4.65 -5.29
N THR A 45 -8.16 -3.86 -4.28
CA THR A 45 -8.63 -2.48 -4.14
C THR A 45 -7.79 -1.70 -3.14
N THR A 46 -7.89 -0.37 -3.15
CA THR A 46 -7.36 0.51 -2.12
C THR A 46 -8.46 1.36 -1.51
N TYR A 47 -8.42 1.50 -0.19
CA TYR A 47 -9.27 2.41 0.56
C TYR A 47 -8.44 3.58 1.08
N ARG A 48 -9.00 4.79 0.97
CA ARG A 48 -8.30 6.02 1.31
C ARG A 48 -9.24 6.96 2.07
N GLY A 49 -8.82 7.33 3.28
CA GLY A 49 -9.53 8.29 4.13
C GLY A 49 -11.01 7.97 4.27
N THR A 50 -11.87 8.94 3.95
CA THR A 50 -13.33 8.84 4.06
C THR A 50 -14.03 8.41 2.76
N ILE A 51 -13.27 8.00 1.73
CA ILE A 51 -13.86 7.60 0.44
C ILE A 51 -14.59 6.26 0.64
N PRO A 52 -15.90 6.17 0.36
CA PRO A 52 -16.71 4.99 0.70
C PRO A 52 -16.54 3.82 -0.27
N HIS A 53 -15.81 4.01 -1.36
CA HIS A 53 -15.59 3.00 -2.40
C HIS A 53 -14.10 2.77 -2.65
N GLY A 54 -13.81 1.61 -3.22
CA GLY A 54 -12.47 1.22 -3.65
C GLY A 54 -11.93 2.11 -4.75
N ILE A 55 -10.66 2.51 -4.63
CA ILE A 55 -9.93 3.27 -5.64
C ILE A 55 -8.65 2.53 -6.02
N PHE A 56 -8.11 2.82 -7.21
CA PHE A 56 -6.75 2.42 -7.57
C PHE A 56 -5.84 3.65 -7.59
N PRO A 57 -4.62 3.55 -7.02
CA PRO A 57 -3.70 4.68 -7.02
C PRO A 57 -3.27 5.08 -8.42
N LYS A 58 -3.09 6.38 -8.59
CA LYS A 58 -2.52 6.98 -9.81
C LYS A 58 -1.04 7.25 -9.62
N MET A 59 -0.30 7.40 -10.71
CA MET A 59 1.13 7.69 -10.65
C MET A 59 1.46 8.90 -9.76
N GLY A 60 0.72 9.99 -9.93
CA GLY A 60 0.88 11.24 -9.16
C GLY A 60 0.54 11.11 -7.66
N ASP A 61 -0.07 10.01 -7.23
CA ASP A 61 -0.27 9.79 -5.79
C ASP A 61 1.10 9.72 -5.08
N PHE A 62 2.08 9.01 -5.64
CA PHE A 62 3.34 8.72 -4.96
C PHE A 62 4.43 9.79 -5.08
N GLU A 63 4.12 10.94 -5.70
CA GLU A 63 5.11 11.97 -6.03
C GLU A 63 5.34 12.98 -4.91
N ASN A 64 4.38 13.13 -3.99
CA ASN A 64 4.49 14.08 -2.89
C ASN A 64 4.85 13.39 -1.56
N PRO A 65 5.85 13.90 -0.83
CA PRO A 65 6.06 13.56 0.58
C PRO A 65 5.01 14.29 1.43
N GLY A 66 3.74 13.88 1.28
CA GLY A 66 2.62 14.45 2.03
C GLY A 66 2.55 13.91 3.45
N MET A 67 2.17 14.77 4.40
CA MET A 67 1.97 14.42 5.81
C MET A 67 1.02 13.23 5.97
N HIS A 68 1.53 12.13 6.52
CA HIS A 68 0.77 11.02 7.11
C HIS A 68 -0.40 10.46 6.29
N LEU A 69 -0.32 10.47 4.96
CA LEU A 69 -1.33 9.85 4.10
C LEU A 69 -1.14 8.33 4.14
N GLN A 70 -2.02 7.64 4.87
CA GLN A 70 -2.08 6.18 4.90
C GLN A 70 -3.19 5.68 3.99
N ASP A 71 -2.85 4.72 3.14
CA ASP A 71 -3.79 3.98 2.31
C ASP A 71 -3.87 2.54 2.83
N LEU A 72 -5.07 1.96 2.78
CA LEU A 72 -5.31 0.55 3.08
C LEU A 72 -5.42 -0.23 1.76
N TYR A 73 -4.48 -1.13 1.52
CA TYR A 73 -4.43 -1.99 0.35
C TYR A 73 -5.06 -3.34 0.70
N LEU A 74 -6.06 -3.77 -0.09
CA LEU A 74 -6.61 -5.11 -0.02
C LEU A 74 -5.95 -5.98 -1.08
N LEU A 75 -5.23 -6.99 -0.62
CA LEU A 75 -4.46 -7.90 -1.45
C LEU A 75 -4.98 -9.33 -1.31
N ARG A 76 -4.92 -10.12 -2.38
CA ARG A 76 -5.23 -11.56 -2.36
C ARG A 76 -3.97 -12.36 -2.65
N LYS A 77 -3.69 -13.38 -1.84
CA LYS A 77 -2.54 -14.26 -2.08
C LYS A 77 -2.75 -15.10 -3.34
N LEU A 78 -1.84 -14.97 -4.31
CA LEU A 78 -1.78 -15.80 -5.53
C LEU A 78 -1.37 -17.24 -5.24
#